data_AF-A0A6I1E9V3-F1
#
_entry.id   AF-A0A6I1E9V3-F1
#
_cell.length_a   1.000
_cell.length_b   1.000
_cell.length_c   1.000
_cell.angle_alpha   90.00
_cell.angle_beta   90.00
_cell.angle_gamma   90.00
#
_symmetry.space_group_name_H-M   'P 1'
#
loop_
_entity.id
_entity.type
_entity.pdbx_description
1 polymer ?
#
loop_
_entity_poly.entity_id
_entity_poly.type
_entity_poly.pdbx_seq_one_letter_code
_entity_poly.pdbx_strand_id
1 'polypeptide(L)'
;MNKSFAKARTCYQHLAGDLGIQICDALIKIGCVHHNIIDGHSQYKLSDIGVTWTKDVGFYQTKRTQIKACIDVTHKRPHLAGAWAIELCAFLLRNGYTEQDLKTRHIKVTALGEQFLQQKLAINWAQITK
;
A
#
# COMPACT_ATOMS: atom_id res chain seq x y z
N MET A 1 -19.60 8.74 6.62
CA MET A 1 -18.46 8.55 5.69
C MET A 1 -18.81 7.45 4.72
N ASN A 2 -18.70 7.67 3.41
CA ASN A 2 -19.02 6.66 2.39
C ASN A 2 -18.14 5.42 2.62
N LYS A 3 -18.76 4.24 2.82
CA LYS A 3 -18.06 2.97 3.08
C LYS A 3 -16.97 2.67 2.04
N SER A 4 -17.22 3.06 0.79
CA SER A 4 -16.27 2.87 -0.32
C SER A 4 -14.98 3.68 -0.14
N PHE A 5 -15.09 4.94 0.30
CA PHE A 5 -13.92 5.81 0.51
C PHE A 5 -13.04 5.33 1.67
N ALA A 6 -13.65 4.72 2.68
CA ALA A 6 -12.91 4.13 3.76
C ALA A 6 -12.22 2.81 3.35
N LYS A 7 -12.71 2.11 2.32
CA LYS A 7 -12.17 0.83 1.86
C LYS A 7 -10.86 1.01 1.07
N ALA A 8 -10.83 1.92 0.10
CA ALA A 8 -9.61 2.18 -0.67
C ALA A 8 -9.58 3.63 -1.14
N ARG A 9 -8.49 4.33 -0.85
CA ARG A 9 -8.30 5.73 -1.24
C ARG A 9 -6.83 6.10 -1.27
N THR A 10 -6.53 7.34 -1.67
CA THR A 10 -5.23 7.96 -1.39
C THR A 10 -5.29 8.86 -0.16
N CYS A 11 -4.24 8.81 0.67
CA CYS A 11 -3.89 9.87 1.61
C CYS A 11 -2.81 10.71 0.92
N TYR A 12 -3.20 11.83 0.32
CA TYR A 12 -2.37 12.54 -0.66
C TYR A 12 -2.04 11.67 -1.89
N GLN A 13 -0.78 11.27 -2.04
CA GLN A 13 -0.25 10.53 -3.20
C GLN A 13 0.10 9.07 -2.87
N HIS A 14 -0.26 8.56 -1.68
CA HIS A 14 -0.03 7.16 -1.29
C HIS A 14 -1.33 6.49 -0.85
N LEU A 15 -1.36 5.16 -0.91
CA LEU A 15 -2.56 4.35 -0.61
C LEU A 15 -2.93 4.42 0.88
N ALA A 16 -4.23 4.44 1.14
CA ALA A 16 -4.84 4.48 2.47
C ALA A 16 -6.20 3.76 2.46
N GLY A 17 -6.90 3.77 3.60
CA GLY A 17 -8.04 2.90 3.85
C GLY A 17 -7.61 1.46 4.11
N ASP A 18 -8.57 0.53 4.03
CA ASP A 18 -8.30 -0.90 4.20
C ASP A 18 -7.21 -1.37 3.22
N LEU A 19 -7.24 -0.91 1.97
CA LEU A 19 -6.22 -1.26 0.98
C LEU A 19 -4.80 -0.88 1.43
N GLY A 20 -4.59 0.37 1.85
CA GLY A 20 -3.27 0.84 2.28
C GLY A 20 -2.76 0.11 3.52
N ILE A 21 -3.66 -0.19 4.46
CA ILE A 21 -3.32 -0.92 5.69
C ILE A 21 -2.99 -2.38 5.38
N GLN A 22 -3.81 -3.07 4.58
CA GLN A 22 -3.61 -4.48 4.25
C GLN A 22 -2.33 -4.69 3.42
N ILE A 23 -2.02 -3.78 2.49
CA ILE A 23 -0.74 -3.81 1.76
C ILE A 23 0.43 -3.61 2.72
N CYS A 24 0.33 -2.66 3.67
CA CYS A 24 1.36 -2.44 4.68
C CYS A 24 1.59 -3.72 5.51
N ASP A 25 0.51 -4.30 6.07
CA ASP A 25 0.55 -5.51 6.89
C ASP A 25 1.13 -6.70 6.10
N ALA A 26 0.73 -6.87 4.84
CA ALA A 26 1.21 -7.95 3.99
C ALA A 26 2.71 -7.82 3.69
N LEU A 27 3.18 -6.61 3.34
CA LEU A 27 4.60 -6.36 3.07
C LEU A 27 5.48 -6.60 4.31
N ILE A 28 4.96 -6.31 5.50
CA ILE A 28 5.64 -6.65 6.76
C ILE A 28 5.65 -8.17 6.95
N LYS A 29 4.51 -8.82 6.78
CA LYS A 29 4.33 -10.27 6.97
C LYS A 29 5.26 -11.10 6.08
N ILE A 30 5.46 -10.70 4.82
CA ILE A 30 6.36 -11.39 3.89
C ILE A 30 7.83 -10.93 4.00
N GLY A 31 8.14 -10.09 5.00
CA GLY A 31 9.50 -9.63 5.27
C GLY A 31 10.04 -8.57 4.30
N CYS A 32 9.21 -7.99 3.43
CA CYS A 32 9.62 -6.93 2.49
C CYS A 32 9.87 -5.59 3.20
N VAL A 33 9.09 -5.29 4.24
CA VAL A 33 9.20 -4.07 5.03
C VAL A 33 9.43 -4.44 6.48
N HIS A 34 10.51 -3.95 7.08
CA HIS A 34 10.69 -4.01 8.52
C HIS A 34 9.88 -2.90 9.19
N HIS A 35 9.19 -3.25 10.28
CA HIS A 35 8.43 -2.32 11.10
C HIS A 35 8.98 -2.33 12.52
N ASN A 36 9.36 -1.15 13.00
CA ASN A 36 9.78 -0.93 14.38
C ASN A 36 8.96 0.21 14.99
N ILE A 37 8.82 0.21 16.32
CA ILE A 37 8.30 1.35 17.07
C ILE A 37 9.48 2.02 17.77
N ILE A 38 9.70 3.31 17.51
CA ILE A 38 10.74 4.13 18.16
C ILE A 38 10.06 5.38 18.70
N ASP A 39 10.23 5.66 19.99
CA ASP A 39 9.60 6.78 20.70
C ASP A 39 8.07 6.84 20.51
N GLY A 40 7.41 5.67 20.45
CA GLY A 40 5.97 5.58 20.24
C GLY A 40 5.51 5.75 18.78
N HIS A 41 6.44 5.91 17.83
CA HIS A 41 6.14 6.12 16.42
C HIS A 41 6.56 4.94 15.54
N SER A 42 5.70 4.58 14.58
CA SER A 42 6.02 3.56 13.58
C SER A 42 7.11 4.04 12.63
N GLN A 43 8.14 3.22 12.47
CA GLN A 43 9.21 3.39 11.49
C GLN A 43 9.25 2.19 10.55
N TYR A 44 9.40 2.48 9.26
CA TYR A 44 9.43 1.47 8.22
C TYR A 44 10.72 1.54 7.44
N LYS A 45 11.27 0.38 7.09
CA LYS A 45 12.47 0.29 6.26
C LYS A 45 12.31 -0.85 5.26
N LEU A 46 12.65 -0.59 4.00
CA LEU A 46 12.71 -1.64 2.98
C LEU A 46 13.85 -2.61 3.34
N SER A 47 13.56 -3.92 3.32
CA SER A 47 14.57 -4.96 3.50
C SER A 47 15.20 -5.37 2.16
N ASP A 48 16.25 -6.19 2.20
CA ASP A 48 16.83 -6.77 0.97
C ASP A 48 15.86 -7.74 0.26
N ILE A 49 15.01 -8.42 1.04
CA ILE A 49 13.87 -9.20 0.52
C ILE A 49 12.91 -8.27 -0.21
N GLY A 50 12.60 -7.11 0.38
CA GLY A 50 11.77 -6.08 -0.24
C GLY A 50 12.35 -5.59 -1.55
N VAL A 51 13.64 -5.27 -1.60
CA VAL A 51 14.32 -4.88 -2.84
C VAL A 51 14.19 -5.96 -3.91
N THR A 52 14.35 -7.23 -3.54
CA THR A 52 14.20 -8.37 -4.46
C THR A 52 12.77 -8.51 -4.95
N TRP A 53 11.80 -8.54 -4.04
CA TRP A 53 10.37 -8.63 -4.36
C TRP A 53 9.93 -7.51 -5.30
N THR A 54 10.45 -6.29 -5.12
CA THR A 54 10.10 -5.15 -5.98
C THR A 54 10.55 -5.38 -7.42
N LYS A 55 11.71 -6.00 -7.65
CA LYS A 55 12.16 -6.41 -8.98
C LYS A 55 11.29 -7.52 -9.55
N ASP A 56 10.95 -8.52 -8.74
CA ASP A 56 10.16 -9.69 -9.15
C ASP A 56 8.74 -9.31 -9.60
N VAL A 57 8.16 -8.26 -9.02
CA VAL A 57 6.85 -7.75 -9.43
C VAL A 57 6.92 -6.65 -10.50
N GLY A 58 8.12 -6.29 -10.98
CA GLY A 58 8.33 -5.20 -11.94
C GLY A 58 8.15 -3.80 -11.36
N PHE A 59 8.19 -3.67 -10.03
CA PHE A 59 8.20 -2.38 -9.33
C PHE A 59 9.63 -1.86 -9.21
N TYR A 60 10.06 -1.09 -10.21
CA TYR A 60 11.38 -0.45 -10.23
C TYR A 60 11.34 0.88 -9.48
N GLN A 61 12.00 0.93 -8.33
CA GLN A 61 12.17 2.15 -7.54
C GLN A 61 13.31 3.01 -8.04
N THR A 62 13.21 4.31 -7.80
CA THR A 62 14.38 5.18 -7.82
C THR A 62 15.20 4.99 -6.52
N LYS A 63 16.51 5.28 -6.51
CA LYS A 63 17.40 4.92 -5.38
C LYS A 63 16.90 5.42 -4.01
N ARG A 64 17.02 4.55 -2.99
CA ARG A 64 16.78 4.77 -1.53
C ARG A 64 15.61 5.71 -1.22
N THR A 65 14.43 5.41 -1.78
CA THR A 65 13.21 6.12 -1.41
C THR A 65 12.83 5.83 0.04
N GLN A 66 12.64 6.88 0.83
CA GLN A 66 12.22 6.79 2.23
C GLN A 66 10.83 6.15 2.35
N ILE A 67 10.67 5.23 3.30
CA ILE A 67 9.37 4.77 3.78
C ILE A 67 9.07 5.48 5.10
N LYS A 68 7.89 6.11 5.19
CA LYS A 68 7.38 6.78 6.39
C LYS A 68 6.11 6.09 6.86
N ALA A 69 5.75 6.29 8.12
CA ALA A 69 4.42 5.95 8.61
C ALA A 69 3.45 7.12 8.39
N CYS A 70 2.22 6.81 8.00
CA CYS A 70 1.07 7.71 8.04
C CYS A 70 -0.07 7.03 8.78
N ILE A 71 -0.78 7.76 9.65
CA ILE A 71 -1.91 7.21 10.40
C ILE A 71 -3.18 7.37 9.57
N ASP A 72 -3.85 6.25 9.30
CA ASP A 72 -5.15 6.28 8.65
C ASP A 72 -6.18 6.92 9.60
N VAL A 73 -6.70 8.08 9.23
CA VAL A 73 -7.64 8.83 10.08
C VAL A 73 -8.93 8.05 10.39
N THR A 74 -9.33 7.12 9.52
CA THR A 74 -10.52 6.29 9.69
C THR A 74 -10.26 5.11 10.61
N HIS A 75 -9.16 4.38 10.39
CA HIS A 75 -8.88 3.13 11.12
C HIS A 75 -8.00 3.30 12.35
N LYS A 76 -7.35 4.46 12.48
CA LYS A 76 -6.32 4.73 13.51
C LYS A 76 -5.17 3.72 13.48
N ARG A 77 -4.89 3.15 12.30
CA ARG A 77 -3.77 2.23 12.05
C ARG A 77 -2.76 2.86 11.09
N PRO A 78 -1.46 2.62 11.28
CA PRO A 78 -0.46 3.12 10.36
C PRO A 78 -0.52 2.39 9.01
N HIS A 79 -0.16 3.11 7.95
CA HIS A 79 0.12 2.58 6.62
C HIS A 79 1.37 3.27 6.04
N LEU A 80 1.80 2.82 4.87
CA LEU A 80 3.02 3.30 4.23
C LEU A 80 2.81 4.67 3.57
N ALA A 81 3.80 5.56 3.78
CA ALA A 81 3.92 6.88 3.17
C ALA A 81 5.37 7.14 2.76
N GLY A 82 5.66 8.36 2.29
CA GLY A 82 6.97 8.73 1.75
C GLY A 82 7.15 8.36 0.28
N ALA A 83 8.32 8.67 -0.27
CA ALA A 83 8.59 8.52 -1.70
C ALA A 83 8.33 7.09 -2.20
N TRP A 84 8.69 6.08 -1.40
CA TRP A 84 8.49 4.68 -1.77
C TRP A 84 7.01 4.33 -1.93
N ALA A 85 6.17 4.79 -1.01
CA ALA A 85 4.74 4.51 -1.04
C ALA A 85 4.02 5.27 -2.16
N ILE A 86 4.54 6.45 -2.54
CA ILE A 86 4.06 7.20 -3.71
C ILE A 86 4.39 6.44 -4.99
N GLU A 87 5.63 5.94 -5.12
CA GLU A 87 6.03 5.15 -6.27
C GLU A 87 5.25 3.82 -6.35
N LEU A 88 4.96 3.18 -5.21
CA LEU A 88 4.09 2.00 -5.16
C LEU A 88 2.68 2.33 -5.65
N CYS A 89 2.09 3.44 -5.19
CA CYS A 89 0.77 3.88 -5.65
C CYS A 89 0.76 4.12 -7.16
N ALA A 90 1.78 4.82 -7.68
CA ALA A 90 1.94 5.07 -9.11
C ALA A 90 2.19 3.77 -9.90
N PHE A 91 2.91 2.80 -9.34
CA PHE A 91 3.10 1.48 -9.93
C PHE A 91 1.77 0.73 -10.07
N LEU A 92 0.94 0.69 -9.01
CA LEU A 92 -0.36 0.02 -9.08
C LEU A 92 -1.31 0.67 -10.08
N LEU A 93 -1.32 2.01 -10.14
CA LEU A 93 -2.12 2.76 -11.12
C LEU A 93 -1.65 2.50 -12.56
N ARG A 94 -0.34 2.62 -12.83
CA ARG A 94 0.23 2.47 -14.19
C ARG A 94 0.04 1.07 -14.77
N ASN A 95 0.06 0.04 -13.93
CA ASN A 95 -0.13 -1.35 -14.36
C ASN A 95 -1.60 -1.78 -14.36
N GLY A 96 -2.54 -0.86 -14.09
CA GLY A 96 -3.97 -1.16 -14.09
C GLY A 96 -4.43 -2.08 -12.95
N TYR A 97 -3.62 -2.26 -11.90
CA TYR A 97 -4.02 -2.98 -10.68
C TYR A 97 -5.04 -2.17 -9.88
N THR A 98 -4.93 -0.85 -9.93
CA THR A 98 -5.88 0.07 -9.34
C THR A 98 -6.29 1.15 -10.32
N GLU A 99 -7.50 1.67 -10.17
CA GLU A 99 -8.02 2.85 -10.86
C GLU A 99 -8.29 3.94 -9.82
N GLN A 100 -7.94 5.18 -10.12
CA GLN A 100 -8.31 6.33 -9.29
C GLN A 100 -9.39 7.15 -10.00
N ASP A 101 -10.42 7.52 -9.24
CA ASP A 101 -11.41 8.48 -9.71
C ASP A 101 -10.76 9.86 -9.91
N LEU A 102 -10.97 10.50 -11.07
CA LEU A 102 -10.29 11.74 -11.44
C LEU A 102 -10.72 12.96 -10.62
N LYS A 103 -11.89 12.91 -9.97
CA LYS A 103 -12.46 14.02 -9.19
C LYS A 103 -12.30 13.82 -7.69
N THR A 104 -11.94 12.62 -7.26
CA THR A 104 -11.87 12.25 -5.85
C THR A 104 -10.58 11.48 -5.54
N ARG A 105 -10.37 11.17 -4.26
CA ARG A 105 -9.25 10.32 -3.83
C ARG A 105 -9.62 8.83 -3.77
N HIS A 106 -10.78 8.45 -4.31
CA HIS A 106 -11.26 7.08 -4.25
C HIS A 106 -10.42 6.19 -5.16
N ILE A 107 -10.00 5.04 -4.64
CA ILE A 107 -9.28 4.01 -5.37
C ILE A 107 -10.19 2.81 -5.53
N LYS A 108 -10.26 2.27 -6.74
CA LYS A 108 -10.88 1.00 -7.05
C LYS A 108 -9.79 -0.02 -7.37
N VAL A 109 -9.87 -1.19 -6.76
CA VAL A 109 -9.03 -2.34 -7.16
C VAL A 109 -9.71 -3.00 -8.36
N THR A 110 -8.94 -3.25 -9.42
CA THR A 110 -9.44 -3.94 -10.63
C THR A 110 -9.38 -5.45 -10.44
N ALA A 111 -10.00 -6.24 -11.33
CA ALA A 111 -9.85 -7.69 -11.29
C ALA A 111 -8.38 -8.15 -11.39
N LEU A 112 -7.56 -7.46 -12.19
CA LEU A 112 -6.13 -7.69 -12.27
C LEU A 112 -5.42 -7.33 -10.95
N GLY A 113 -5.85 -6.26 -10.30
CA GLY A 113 -5.38 -5.88 -8.96
C GLY A 113 -5.68 -6.93 -7.91
N GLU A 114 -6.89 -7.50 -7.91
CA GLU A 114 -7.25 -8.57 -6.97
C GLU A 114 -6.35 -9.79 -7.15
N GLN A 115 -6.06 -10.18 -8.40
CA GLN A 115 -5.13 -11.26 -8.70
C GLN A 115 -3.71 -10.93 -8.20
N PHE A 116 -3.22 -9.72 -8.45
CA PHE A 116 -1.92 -9.27 -7.96
C PHE A 116 -1.83 -9.32 -6.43
N LEU A 117 -2.83 -8.75 -5.75
CA LEU A 117 -2.93 -8.72 -4.29
C LEU A 117 -2.94 -10.14 -3.71
N GLN A 118 -3.71 -11.05 -4.31
CA GLN A 118 -3.79 -12.44 -3.87
C GLN A 118 -2.46 -13.17 -4.09
N GLN A 119 -1.86 -13.07 -5.28
CA GLN A 119 -0.68 -13.85 -5.64
C GLN A 119 0.62 -13.32 -5.01
N LYS A 120 0.76 -12.00 -4.89
CA LYS A 120 2.01 -11.37 -4.46
C LYS A 120 2.03 -10.94 -3.00
N LEU A 121 0.84 -10.76 -2.40
CA LEU A 121 0.68 -10.27 -1.03
C LEU A 121 -0.26 -11.15 -0.18
N ALA A 122 -0.82 -12.23 -0.73
CA ALA A 122 -1.79 -13.09 -0.05
C ALA A 122 -3.01 -12.34 0.51
N ILE A 123 -3.42 -11.25 -0.15
CA ILE A 123 -4.59 -10.45 0.22
C ILE A 123 -5.78 -10.88 -0.63
N ASN A 124 -6.80 -11.47 0.01
CA ASN A 124 -8.08 -11.76 -0.63
C ASN A 124 -8.99 -10.52 -0.60
N TRP A 125 -8.91 -9.68 -1.64
CA TRP A 125 -9.60 -8.40 -1.68
C TRP A 125 -11.14 -8.52 -1.67
N ALA A 126 -11.68 -9.58 -2.29
CA ALA A 126 -13.12 -9.84 -2.31
C ALA A 126 -13.70 -10.08 -0.90
N GLN A 127 -12.88 -10.61 0.01
CA GLN A 127 -13.28 -10.89 1.41
C GLN A 127 -13.08 -9.69 2.34
N ILE A 128 -12.47 -8.60 1.89
CA ILE A 128 -12.32 -7.38 2.67
C ILE A 128 -13.65 -6.62 2.59
N THR A 129 -14.58 -6.98 3.46
CA THR A 129 -15.84 -6.28 3.68
C THR A 129 -15.73 -5.32 4.85
N LYS A 130 -16.36 -4.15 4.72
CA LYS A 130 -16.40 -3.10 5.74
C LYS A 130 -17.79 -2.94 6.35
#